data_AF-A0A812DID4-F1
#
_entry.id   AF-A0A812DID4-F1
#
_cell.length_a   1.000
_cell.length_b   1.000
_cell.length_c   1.000
_cell.angle_alpha   90.00
_cell.angle_beta   90.00
_cell.angle_gamma   90.00
#
_symmetry.space_group_name_H-M   'P 1'
#
loop_
_entity.id
_entity.type
_entity.pdbx_description
1 polymer ?
#
loop_
_entity_poly.entity_id
_entity_poly.type
_entity_poly.pdbx_seq_one_letter_code
_entity_poly.pdbx_strand_id
1 'polypeptide(L)'
;MGSCQNQPCGICEVCHPTESNYTCVKEDLTSCRDIKICNNASSDGHYPIRPVLHRKSSLKVYCHDMNSKYPGDYITLIHDNFSLYPPIYKTCTDINWNANKPGVIFYHKIRLELIRLRVVVKDRTFTNVSCDSKLLEISNPSSFQNSGRTCSVNLEYGTTGDCLGVSCNQRKGIVQIDLRGTGLIVSPSVKWITGGHRPHISSSRSPTNDTIKIVCGGTCGWCSPEGGLFLELKP
;
A
#
# COMPACT_ATOMS: atom_id res chain seq x y z
N MET A 1 -2.53 -29.67 -30.27
CA MET A 1 -1.72 -28.44 -30.25
C MET A 1 -2.44 -27.40 -31.10
N GLY A 2 -3.28 -26.55 -30.48
CA GLY A 2 -4.06 -25.54 -31.19
C GLY A 2 -3.40 -24.17 -31.07
N SER A 3 -3.06 -23.57 -32.20
CA SER A 3 -2.42 -22.25 -32.29
C SER A 3 -3.42 -21.13 -32.03
N CYS A 4 -3.17 -20.31 -31.00
CA CYS A 4 -3.86 -19.04 -30.81
C CYS A 4 -3.27 -17.98 -31.75
N GLN A 5 -3.69 -17.99 -33.02
CA GLN A 5 -3.58 -16.82 -33.88
C GLN A 5 -4.93 -16.08 -33.82
N ASN A 6 -4.89 -14.77 -33.56
CA ASN A 6 -6.02 -13.83 -33.60
C ASN A 6 -7.04 -13.86 -32.45
N GLN A 7 -6.61 -13.83 -31.18
CA GLN A 7 -7.51 -13.48 -30.06
C GLN A 7 -7.02 -12.22 -29.31
N PRO A 8 -7.93 -11.29 -28.95
CA PRO A 8 -7.58 -10.12 -28.13
C PRO A 8 -7.13 -10.59 -26.75
N CYS A 9 -5.97 -10.07 -26.31
CA CYS A 9 -5.38 -10.38 -25.00
C CYS A 9 -6.31 -9.95 -23.87
N GLY A 10 -7.05 -10.90 -23.29
CA GLY A 10 -7.87 -10.65 -22.11
C GLY A 10 -8.20 -11.87 -21.26
N ILE A 11 -7.82 -13.10 -21.66
CA ILE A 11 -8.35 -14.32 -21.02
C ILE A 11 -7.29 -15.35 -20.61
N CYS A 12 -6.06 -15.31 -21.14
CA CYS A 12 -5.01 -16.26 -20.75
C CYS A 12 -3.71 -15.51 -20.39
N GLU A 13 -3.02 -16.03 -19.37
CA GLU A 13 -1.67 -15.70 -18.87
C GLU A 13 -0.95 -14.53 -19.54
N VAL A 14 -0.53 -13.56 -18.72
CA VAL A 14 0.38 -12.45 -19.04
C VAL A 14 1.20 -12.71 -20.31
N CYS A 15 0.65 -12.35 -21.46
CA CYS A 15 1.42 -12.32 -22.69
C CYS A 15 2.47 -11.25 -22.44
N HIS A 16 3.74 -11.64 -22.41
CA HIS A 16 4.82 -10.72 -22.68
C HIS A 16 5.08 -10.84 -24.19
N PRO A 17 4.44 -10.04 -25.06
CA PRO A 17 4.89 -9.96 -26.44
C PRO A 17 6.39 -9.65 -26.43
N THR A 18 7.15 -10.37 -27.23
CA THR A 18 8.46 -9.89 -27.65
C THR A 18 8.28 -8.48 -28.22
N GLU A 19 9.20 -7.56 -27.94
CA GLU A 19 9.12 -6.13 -28.31
C GLU A 19 8.72 -5.88 -29.78
N SER A 20 8.94 -6.86 -30.66
CA SER A 20 8.61 -6.87 -32.08
C SER A 20 7.11 -6.88 -32.47
N ASN A 21 6.17 -7.14 -31.55
CA ASN A 21 4.73 -7.24 -31.88
C ASN A 21 3.79 -6.42 -30.97
N TYR A 22 4.32 -5.41 -30.26
CA TYR A 22 3.48 -4.48 -29.49
C TYR A 22 2.83 -3.45 -30.43
N THR A 23 1.52 -3.54 -30.62
CA THR A 23 0.75 -2.50 -31.33
C THR A 23 0.29 -1.44 -30.34
N CYS A 24 0.85 -0.25 -30.48
CA CYS A 24 0.58 0.86 -29.59
C CYS A 24 -0.71 1.59 -29.96
N VAL A 25 -1.81 1.21 -29.29
CA VAL A 25 -3.07 1.94 -29.35
C VAL A 25 -3.09 2.92 -28.18
N LYS A 26 -3.17 4.22 -28.46
CA LYS A 26 -3.14 5.30 -27.43
C LYS A 26 -4.27 5.17 -26.38
N GLU A 27 -5.32 4.42 -26.70
CA GLU A 27 -6.45 4.10 -25.81
C GLU A 27 -6.16 2.94 -24.85
N ASP A 28 -5.11 2.15 -25.09
CA ASP A 28 -4.72 0.97 -24.31
C ASP A 28 -3.44 1.21 -23.47
N LEU A 29 -3.05 2.47 -23.24
CA LEU A 29 -1.97 2.79 -22.29
C LEU A 29 -2.45 2.52 -20.86
N THR A 30 -2.23 1.30 -20.39
CA THR A 30 -2.77 0.80 -19.11
C THR A 30 -1.74 0.79 -18.00
N SER A 31 -0.47 1.03 -18.32
CA SER A 31 0.67 1.05 -17.39
C SER A 31 1.80 1.98 -17.86
N CYS A 32 2.72 2.27 -16.94
CA CYS A 32 3.97 2.97 -17.20
C CYS A 32 4.86 2.23 -18.20
N ARG A 33 4.79 0.89 -18.23
CA ARG A 33 5.51 0.10 -19.23
C ARG A 33 4.95 0.33 -20.63
N ASP A 34 3.64 0.41 -20.78
CA ASP A 34 3.00 0.74 -22.07
C ASP A 34 3.42 2.14 -22.51
N ILE A 35 3.45 3.11 -21.60
CA ILE A 35 3.92 4.47 -21.88
C ILE A 35 5.39 4.48 -22.33
N LYS A 36 6.26 3.72 -21.66
CA LYS A 36 7.67 3.58 -22.04
C LYS A 36 7.81 3.09 -23.47
N ILE A 37 7.15 1.97 -23.80
CA ILE A 37 7.26 1.31 -25.11
C ILE A 37 6.61 2.17 -26.19
N CYS A 38 5.39 2.65 -25.96
CA CYS A 38 4.56 3.27 -26.99
C CYS A 38 4.85 4.75 -27.23
N ASN A 39 5.29 5.46 -26.20
CA ASN A 39 5.63 6.89 -26.32
C ASN A 39 7.15 7.13 -26.32
N ASN A 40 7.96 6.06 -26.30
CA ASN A 40 9.41 6.13 -26.13
C ASN A 40 9.82 7.00 -24.92
N ALA A 41 9.01 6.94 -23.86
CA ALA A 41 9.23 7.74 -22.65
C ALA A 41 10.31 7.10 -21.78
N SER A 42 11.24 7.91 -21.30
CA SER A 42 12.39 7.46 -20.48
C SER A 42 12.52 8.23 -19.16
N SER A 43 11.81 9.34 -19.02
CA SER A 43 11.81 10.17 -17.81
C SER A 43 10.76 9.73 -16.81
N ASP A 44 11.13 9.67 -15.53
CA ASP A 44 10.15 9.56 -14.44
C ASP A 44 9.22 10.78 -14.45
N GLY A 45 7.95 10.57 -14.10
CA GLY A 45 6.97 11.66 -14.13
C GLY A 45 5.53 11.21 -14.03
N HIS A 46 4.61 12.16 -14.06
CA HIS A 46 3.18 11.85 -14.07
C HIS A 46 2.66 11.66 -15.50
N TYR A 47 1.93 10.58 -15.70
CA TYR A 47 1.33 10.22 -16.98
C TYR A 47 -0.12 9.78 -16.79
N PRO A 48 -1.01 10.08 -17.76
CA PRO A 48 -2.35 9.51 -17.78
C PRO A 48 -2.31 8.07 -18.30
N ILE A 49 -3.02 7.17 -17.61
CA ILE A 49 -3.30 5.81 -18.07
C ILE A 49 -4.80 5.56 -18.05
N ARG A 50 -5.24 4.52 -18.77
CA ARG A 50 -6.62 4.01 -18.72
C ARG A 50 -6.58 2.59 -18.16
N PRO A 51 -6.96 2.37 -16.89
CA PRO A 51 -6.95 1.03 -16.30
C PRO A 51 -7.78 0.06 -17.15
N VAL A 52 -7.31 -1.19 -17.29
CA VAL A 52 -7.89 -2.21 -18.20
C VAL A 52 -9.40 -2.38 -17.99
N LEU A 53 -9.83 -2.43 -16.74
CA LEU A 53 -11.24 -2.63 -16.35
C LEU A 53 -12.10 -1.34 -16.46
N HIS A 54 -11.47 -0.18 -16.68
CA HIS A 54 -12.11 1.12 -16.66
C HIS A 54 -11.64 2.02 -17.81
N ARG A 55 -11.68 1.51 -19.05
CA ARG A 55 -11.15 2.19 -20.25
C ARG A 55 -11.74 3.58 -20.53
N LYS A 56 -12.91 3.91 -19.97
CA LYS A 56 -13.54 5.24 -20.12
C LYS A 56 -12.98 6.29 -19.14
N SER A 57 -12.23 5.86 -18.14
CA SER A 57 -11.70 6.72 -17.09
C SER A 57 -10.18 6.83 -17.21
N SER A 58 -9.67 8.04 -17.04
CA SER A 58 -8.23 8.31 -16.99
C SER A 58 -7.78 8.39 -15.53
N LEU A 59 -6.69 7.68 -15.20
CA LEU A 59 -6.03 7.74 -13.91
C LEU A 59 -4.65 8.36 -14.09
N LYS A 60 -4.32 9.36 -13.26
CA LYS A 60 -2.98 9.97 -13.26
C LYS A 60 -2.05 9.13 -12.38
N VAL A 61 -1.10 8.46 -12.99
CA VAL A 61 -0.06 7.69 -12.29
C VAL A 61 1.28 8.42 -12.35
N TYR A 62 2.13 8.17 -11.37
CA TYR A 62 3.54 8.51 -11.41
C TYR A 62 4.32 7.28 -11.86
N CYS A 63 4.99 7.41 -13.00
CA CYS A 63 5.88 6.39 -13.52
C CYS A 63 7.27 6.60 -12.96
N HIS A 64 7.78 5.57 -12.29
CA HIS A 64 9.09 5.58 -11.67
C HIS A 64 10.01 4.56 -12.34
N ASP A 65 11.29 4.90 -12.41
CA ASP A 65 12.33 4.10 -13.04
C ASP A 65 12.04 3.84 -14.53
N MET A 66 11.61 4.89 -15.25
CA MET A 66 11.27 4.85 -16.67
C MET A 66 12.46 4.52 -17.58
N ASN A 67 13.68 4.64 -17.07
CA ASN A 67 14.89 4.18 -17.75
C ASN A 67 15.09 2.66 -17.67
N SER A 68 14.54 1.96 -16.67
CA SER A 68 14.69 0.51 -16.55
C SER A 68 13.75 -0.28 -17.47
N LYS A 69 13.97 -1.60 -17.52
CA LYS A 69 13.13 -2.51 -18.30
C LYS A 69 11.69 -2.59 -17.76
N TYR A 70 11.49 -2.33 -16.47
CA TYR A 70 10.22 -2.54 -15.78
C TYR A 70 9.90 -1.34 -14.87
N PRO A 71 9.44 -0.22 -15.45
CA PRO A 71 9.02 0.93 -14.65
C PRO A 71 7.87 0.55 -13.72
N GLY A 72 7.82 1.20 -12.56
CA GLY A 72 6.77 0.99 -11.57
C GLY A 72 5.63 1.98 -11.70
N ASP A 73 4.40 1.49 -11.48
CA ASP A 73 3.17 2.26 -11.48
C ASP A 73 2.83 2.74 -10.07
N TYR A 74 2.87 4.06 -9.83
CA TYR A 74 2.61 4.63 -8.51
C TYR A 74 1.45 5.62 -8.51
N ILE A 75 0.72 5.69 -7.40
CA ILE A 75 -0.20 6.78 -7.10
C ILE A 75 0.47 7.75 -6.15
N THR A 76 0.45 9.03 -6.48
CA THR A 76 0.93 10.09 -5.58
C THR A 76 -0.15 10.41 -4.56
N LEU A 77 0.22 10.37 -3.28
CA LEU A 77 -0.67 10.65 -2.16
C LEU A 77 -0.54 12.12 -1.79
N ILE A 78 -1.67 12.84 -1.78
CA ILE A 78 -1.70 14.29 -1.54
C ILE A 78 -1.71 14.62 -0.04
N HIS A 79 -2.32 13.74 0.74
CA HIS A 79 -2.47 13.89 2.18
C HIS A 79 -1.66 12.84 2.95
N ASP A 80 -1.55 13.04 4.25
CA ASP A 80 -0.81 12.16 5.13
C ASP A 80 -1.38 10.74 5.11
N ASN A 81 -0.53 9.82 4.69
CA ASN A 81 -0.77 8.41 4.66
C ASN A 81 0.33 7.74 5.47
N PHE A 82 -0.04 7.07 6.55
CA PHE A 82 0.96 6.52 7.45
C PHE A 82 0.49 5.25 8.16
N SER A 83 1.47 4.50 8.62
CA SER A 83 1.28 3.40 9.55
C SER A 83 2.18 3.62 10.74
N LEU A 84 1.59 3.56 11.92
CA LEU A 84 2.26 3.77 13.18
C LEU A 84 2.24 2.49 13.98
N TYR A 85 3.39 2.09 14.48
CA TYR A 85 3.51 1.02 15.46
C TYR A 85 4.31 1.53 16.65
N PRO A 86 3.71 1.62 17.84
CA PRO A 86 4.38 2.15 19.01
C PRO A 86 5.42 1.15 19.53
N PRO A 87 6.39 1.60 20.34
CA PRO A 87 7.28 0.69 21.06
C PRO A 87 6.51 -0.31 21.92
N ILE A 88 7.17 -1.43 22.25
CA ILE A 88 6.62 -2.44 23.16
C ILE A 88 6.56 -1.87 24.58
N TYR A 89 5.37 -1.93 25.21
CA TYR A 89 5.19 -1.50 26.61
C TYR A 89 4.56 -2.63 27.43
N LYS A 90 5.26 -3.05 28.50
CA LYS A 90 4.72 -4.08 29.42
C LYS A 90 3.63 -3.53 30.34
N THR A 91 3.63 -2.23 30.58
CA THR A 91 2.74 -1.50 31.48
C THR A 91 1.97 -0.43 30.70
N CYS A 92 0.86 0.06 31.25
CA CYS A 92 0.02 1.04 30.59
C CYS A 92 0.41 2.49 30.91
N THR A 93 1.40 2.70 31.79
CA THR A 93 1.78 3.98 32.38
C THR A 93 2.97 4.66 31.71
N ASP A 94 3.76 3.94 30.91
CA ASP A 94 5.05 4.43 30.39
C ASP A 94 5.01 4.91 28.93
N ILE A 95 3.84 5.35 28.43
CA ILE A 95 3.73 5.81 27.04
C ILE A 95 4.08 7.30 26.97
N ASN A 96 5.33 7.64 27.24
CA ASN A 96 5.84 8.96 26.90
C ASN A 96 6.15 9.00 25.39
N TRP A 97 5.15 9.39 24.61
CA TRP A 97 5.20 9.46 23.16
C TRP A 97 6.33 10.35 22.64
N ASN A 98 6.60 11.45 23.34
CA ASN A 98 7.63 12.43 22.97
C ASN A 98 9.05 11.94 23.32
N ALA A 99 9.20 11.15 24.38
CA ALA A 99 10.49 10.57 24.77
C ALA A 99 10.86 9.31 23.96
N ASN A 100 9.85 8.56 23.47
CA ASN A 100 10.08 7.24 22.87
C ASN A 100 9.97 7.20 21.33
N LYS A 101 9.71 8.36 20.67
CA LYS A 101 9.51 8.58 19.22
C LYS A 101 9.08 7.30 18.46
N PRO A 102 7.77 6.98 18.47
CA PRO A 102 7.28 5.72 17.91
C PRO A 102 7.64 5.58 16.43
N GLY A 103 7.79 4.33 15.98
CA GLY A 103 8.04 4.04 14.57
C GLY A 103 6.82 4.44 13.74
N VAL A 104 6.97 5.51 12.97
CA VAL A 104 5.98 5.93 11.97
C VAL A 104 6.60 5.82 10.59
N ILE A 105 5.90 5.14 9.69
CA ILE A 105 6.23 5.15 8.26
C ILE A 105 5.17 5.97 7.53
N PHE A 106 5.62 7.00 6.82
CA PHE A 106 4.83 7.85 5.96
C PHE A 106 5.00 7.40 4.51
N TYR A 107 3.89 7.34 3.76
CA TYR A 107 3.85 6.95 2.37
C TYR A 107 3.49 8.16 1.52
N HIS A 108 4.39 8.54 0.60
CA HIS A 108 4.16 9.65 -0.32
C HIS A 108 3.64 9.16 -1.67
N LYS A 109 3.97 7.90 -2.02
CA LYS A 109 3.38 7.20 -3.15
C LYS A 109 3.18 5.72 -2.83
N ILE A 110 2.17 5.11 -3.43
CA ILE A 110 1.89 3.66 -3.32
C ILE A 110 1.94 3.01 -4.69
N ARG A 111 2.58 1.84 -4.77
CA ARG A 111 2.66 1.07 -6.01
C ARG A 111 1.39 0.26 -6.22
N LEU A 112 0.92 0.20 -7.47
CA LEU A 112 -0.27 -0.56 -7.86
C LEU A 112 0.04 -1.70 -8.83
N GLU A 113 -0.65 -2.82 -8.66
CA GLU A 113 -0.96 -3.77 -9.72
C GLU A 113 -2.22 -3.26 -10.45
N LEU A 114 -2.04 -2.62 -11.59
CA LEU A 114 -3.11 -1.86 -12.26
C LEU A 114 -4.24 -2.71 -12.85
N ILE A 115 -4.01 -3.99 -13.13
CA ILE A 115 -5.05 -4.91 -13.64
C ILE A 115 -6.19 -5.06 -12.62
N ARG A 116 -5.85 -5.08 -11.33
CA ARG A 116 -6.80 -5.29 -10.21
C ARG A 116 -6.90 -4.10 -9.27
N LEU A 117 -6.19 -3.00 -9.56
CA LEU A 117 -6.00 -1.86 -8.67
C LEU A 117 -5.61 -2.29 -7.24
N ARG A 118 -4.75 -3.31 -7.15
CA ARG A 118 -4.26 -3.85 -5.87
C ARG A 118 -3.01 -3.09 -5.44
N VAL A 119 -2.97 -2.63 -4.21
CA VAL A 119 -1.77 -2.00 -3.66
C VAL A 119 -0.71 -3.04 -3.38
N VAL A 120 0.52 -2.80 -3.83
CA VAL A 120 1.70 -3.58 -3.43
C VAL A 120 2.13 -3.08 -2.05
N VAL A 121 1.45 -3.56 -1.01
CA VAL A 121 1.55 -3.03 0.38
C VAL A 121 2.95 -3.09 1.00
N LYS A 122 3.85 -3.91 0.43
CA LYS A 122 5.25 -4.04 0.84
C LYS A 122 6.19 -3.04 0.17
N ASP A 123 5.75 -2.35 -0.88
CA ASP A 123 6.57 -1.37 -1.58
C ASP A 123 6.80 -0.15 -0.71
N ARG A 124 8.07 0.27 -0.60
CA ARG A 124 8.50 1.37 0.25
C ARG A 124 9.33 2.43 -0.47
N THR A 125 9.34 2.38 -1.79
CA THR A 125 10.18 3.25 -2.64
C THR A 125 10.00 4.73 -2.31
N PHE A 126 8.77 5.14 -1.97
CA PHE A 126 8.43 6.53 -1.63
C PHE A 126 7.95 6.66 -0.18
N THR A 127 8.75 6.17 0.76
CA THR A 127 8.44 6.23 2.19
C THR A 127 9.47 7.00 2.99
N ASN A 128 9.00 7.68 4.04
CA ASN A 128 9.85 8.27 5.07
C ASN A 128 9.56 7.61 6.40
N VAL A 129 10.61 7.33 7.15
CA VAL A 129 10.53 6.72 8.47
C VAL A 129 10.92 7.73 9.53
N SER A 130 10.10 7.87 10.57
CA SER A 130 10.43 8.62 11.78
C SER A 130 10.57 7.66 12.95
N CYS A 131 11.79 7.52 13.50
CA CYS A 131 12.07 6.79 14.73
C CYS A 131 13.44 7.15 15.34
N ASP A 132 13.65 6.88 16.64
CA ASP A 132 14.89 7.23 17.39
C ASP A 132 15.94 6.11 17.48
N SER A 133 15.60 4.87 17.12
CA SER A 133 16.48 3.72 17.35
C SER A 133 17.01 3.09 16.05
N LYS A 134 18.20 2.49 16.16
CA LYS A 134 18.87 1.71 15.11
C LYS A 134 17.83 0.76 14.48
N LEU A 135 17.56 0.95 13.19
CA LEU A 135 16.60 0.18 12.40
C LEU A 135 16.83 -1.32 12.65
N LEU A 136 15.85 -2.03 13.21
CA LEU A 136 15.80 -3.48 13.06
C LEU A 136 14.78 -3.78 11.98
N GLU A 137 15.22 -4.46 10.93
CA GLU A 137 14.34 -5.02 9.91
C GLU A 137 13.51 -6.14 10.56
N ILE A 138 12.32 -5.80 11.07
CA ILE A 138 11.39 -6.82 11.57
C ILE A 138 10.61 -7.36 10.38
N SER A 139 11.15 -8.35 9.69
CA SER A 139 10.59 -8.90 8.44
C SER A 139 9.23 -9.61 8.57
N ASN A 140 8.64 -9.70 9.76
CA ASN A 140 7.42 -10.48 10.00
C ASN A 140 6.58 -9.93 11.17
N PRO A 141 5.25 -9.79 11.04
CA PRO A 141 4.39 -9.41 12.17
C PRO A 141 4.35 -10.45 13.32
N SER A 142 4.91 -11.65 13.13
CA SER A 142 5.11 -12.60 14.26
C SER A 142 6.34 -12.30 15.11
N SER A 143 7.33 -11.53 14.61
CA SER A 143 8.55 -11.19 15.34
C SER A 143 8.43 -9.97 16.25
N PHE A 144 7.22 -9.40 16.40
CA PHE A 144 6.91 -8.32 17.34
C PHE A 144 7.16 -8.67 18.82
N GLN A 145 7.36 -9.95 19.18
CA GLN A 145 7.40 -10.41 20.57
C GLN A 145 8.73 -10.13 21.31
N ASN A 146 9.84 -9.91 20.60
CA ASN A 146 11.20 -10.01 21.20
C ASN A 146 12.03 -8.72 21.24
N SER A 147 11.54 -7.59 20.72
CA SER A 147 12.39 -6.41 20.49
C SER A 147 12.04 -5.25 21.44
N GLY A 148 12.52 -5.32 22.68
CA GLY A 148 12.44 -4.20 23.62
C GLY A 148 13.05 -2.93 23.02
N ARG A 149 12.24 -1.88 22.85
CA ARG A 149 12.59 -0.52 22.35
C ARG A 149 12.93 -0.38 20.85
N THR A 150 12.44 -1.28 20.01
CA THR A 150 12.82 -1.25 18.59
C THR A 150 11.82 -0.49 17.73
N CYS A 151 12.37 0.39 16.89
CA CYS A 151 11.74 1.00 15.73
C CYS A 151 11.22 -0.09 14.77
N SER A 152 9.94 -0.46 14.88
CA SER A 152 9.31 -1.40 13.97
C SER A 152 8.79 -0.67 12.73
N VAL A 153 9.69 -0.38 11.80
CA VAL A 153 9.36 0.36 10.56
C VAL A 153 9.17 -0.55 9.36
N ASN A 154 9.11 -1.85 9.62
CA ASN A 154 8.76 -2.84 8.62
C ASN A 154 7.23 -2.99 8.45
N LEU A 155 6.47 -1.91 8.62
CA LEU A 155 5.03 -1.94 8.42
C LEU A 155 4.72 -1.94 6.92
N GLU A 156 3.74 -2.75 6.55
CA GLU A 156 3.12 -2.71 5.22
C GLU A 156 2.08 -1.59 5.20
N TYR A 157 1.82 -1.03 4.01
CA TYR A 157 0.81 0.00 3.87
C TYR A 157 -0.57 -0.55 4.24
N GLY A 158 -1.24 0.13 5.19
CA GLY A 158 -2.51 -0.33 5.73
C GLY A 158 -2.39 -1.32 6.90
N THR A 159 -1.19 -1.60 7.39
CA THR A 159 -0.95 -2.55 8.49
C THR A 159 -0.43 -1.83 9.73
N THR A 160 -0.91 -2.21 10.92
CA THR A 160 -0.46 -1.65 12.20
C THR A 160 -0.71 -2.63 13.35
N GLY A 161 -0.27 -2.30 14.55
CA GLY A 161 -0.49 -3.06 15.77
C GLY A 161 0.16 -2.38 16.96
N ASP A 162 0.11 -3.04 18.11
CA ASP A 162 0.92 -2.72 19.28
C ASP A 162 1.11 -3.96 20.15
N CYS A 163 2.05 -3.88 21.09
CA CYS A 163 2.36 -4.94 22.03
C CYS A 163 2.34 -4.37 23.44
N LEU A 164 1.10 -4.16 23.92
CA LEU A 164 0.79 -3.60 25.24
C LEU A 164 0.47 -4.71 26.26
N GLY A 165 0.71 -4.44 27.54
CA GLY A 165 0.35 -5.35 28.63
C GLY A 165 -1.14 -5.72 28.64
N VAL A 166 -1.47 -6.91 29.16
CA VAL A 166 -2.84 -7.46 29.20
C VAL A 166 -3.86 -6.56 29.92
N SER A 167 -3.40 -5.73 30.85
CA SER A 167 -4.23 -4.78 31.60
C SER A 167 -4.51 -3.49 30.83
N CYS A 168 -3.95 -3.31 29.63
CA CYS A 168 -4.10 -2.07 28.87
C CYS A 168 -5.37 -2.10 28.01
N ASN A 169 -6.27 -1.18 28.32
CA ASN A 169 -7.52 -0.95 27.58
C ASN A 169 -7.35 -0.04 26.35
N GLN A 170 -6.17 0.56 26.16
CA GLN A 170 -5.88 1.43 25.04
C GLN A 170 -5.25 0.66 23.87
N ARG A 171 -5.42 1.22 22.66
CA ARG A 171 -4.78 0.77 21.43
C ARG A 171 -4.06 1.95 20.80
N LYS A 172 -2.85 1.71 20.33
CA LYS A 172 -1.88 2.75 19.98
C LYS A 172 -1.33 2.57 18.57
N GLY A 173 -1.49 1.39 17.95
CA GLY A 173 -1.27 1.22 16.53
C GLY A 173 -2.30 2.01 15.73
N ILE A 174 -1.85 2.77 14.74
CA ILE A 174 -2.71 3.60 13.89
C ILE A 174 -2.36 3.40 12.41
N VAL A 175 -3.38 3.29 11.57
CA VAL A 175 -3.28 3.46 10.11
C VAL A 175 -4.14 4.64 9.71
N GLN A 176 -3.59 5.46 8.83
CA GLN A 176 -4.33 6.48 8.10
C GLN A 176 -4.10 6.28 6.60
N ILE A 177 -5.19 6.05 5.88
CA ILE A 177 -5.24 6.00 4.42
C ILE A 177 -6.09 7.18 3.97
N ASP A 178 -5.53 8.02 3.11
CA ASP A 178 -6.22 9.19 2.55
C ASP A 178 -5.91 9.29 1.06
N LEU A 179 -6.91 8.93 0.25
CA LEU A 179 -6.86 8.89 -1.20
C LEU A 179 -7.55 10.10 -1.83
N ARG A 180 -7.93 11.11 -1.04
CA ARG A 180 -8.59 12.30 -1.59
C ARG A 180 -7.68 12.98 -2.63
N GLY A 181 -8.30 13.41 -3.72
CA GLY A 181 -7.63 14.01 -4.87
C GLY A 181 -6.85 13.05 -5.77
N THR A 182 -6.80 11.74 -5.46
CA THR A 182 -6.16 10.75 -6.34
C THR A 182 -7.07 10.17 -7.43
N GLY A 183 -8.40 10.38 -7.29
CA GLY A 183 -9.40 9.74 -8.14
C GLY A 183 -9.68 8.27 -7.76
N LEU A 184 -9.17 7.81 -6.62
CA LEU A 184 -9.35 6.45 -6.10
C LEU A 184 -10.05 6.45 -4.74
N ILE A 185 -10.70 5.33 -4.43
CA ILE A 185 -11.26 5.00 -3.13
C ILE A 185 -10.74 3.63 -2.69
N VAL A 186 -10.78 3.34 -1.39
CA VAL A 186 -10.58 1.97 -0.92
C VAL A 186 -11.84 1.17 -1.24
N SER A 187 -11.68 0.01 -1.88
CA SER A 187 -12.83 -0.83 -2.22
C SER A 187 -13.70 -1.09 -0.98
N PRO A 188 -15.03 -0.98 -1.08
CA PRO A 188 -15.95 -1.30 0.01
C PRO A 188 -15.82 -2.76 0.49
N SER A 189 -15.30 -3.64 -0.36
CA SER A 189 -15.11 -5.07 -0.06
C SER A 189 -13.92 -5.35 0.85
N VAL A 190 -12.93 -4.45 0.92
CA VAL A 190 -11.75 -4.61 1.78
C VAL A 190 -12.19 -4.63 3.24
N LYS A 191 -11.70 -5.58 4.02
CA LYS A 191 -11.87 -5.63 5.47
C LYS A 191 -10.52 -5.69 6.13
N TRP A 192 -10.43 -5.28 7.39
CA TRP A 192 -9.24 -5.49 8.19
C TRP A 192 -9.47 -6.63 9.16
N ILE A 193 -8.53 -7.56 9.17
CA ILE A 193 -8.49 -8.68 10.10
C ILE A 193 -7.46 -8.43 11.18
N THR A 194 -7.64 -9.10 12.31
CA THR A 194 -6.73 -9.07 13.44
C THR A 194 -5.90 -10.36 13.52
N GLY A 195 -4.71 -10.25 14.09
CA GLY A 195 -3.90 -11.40 14.48
C GLY A 195 -3.04 -11.08 15.71
N GLY A 196 -2.31 -12.08 16.20
CA GLY A 196 -1.55 -11.98 17.45
C GLY A 196 -2.38 -12.32 18.69
N HIS A 197 -1.93 -11.89 19.87
CA HIS A 197 -2.56 -12.26 21.14
C HIS A 197 -3.50 -11.15 21.66
N ARG A 198 -4.76 -11.53 21.95
CA ARG A 198 -5.84 -10.63 22.39
C ARG A 198 -5.93 -9.33 21.56
N PRO A 199 -5.97 -9.42 20.23
CA PRO A 199 -6.02 -8.23 19.40
C PRO A 199 -7.39 -7.55 19.50
N HIS A 200 -7.39 -6.24 19.28
CA HIS A 200 -8.58 -5.43 19.14
C HIS A 200 -8.39 -4.47 17.98
N ILE A 201 -9.46 -4.28 17.22
CA ILE A 201 -9.50 -3.36 16.10
C ILE A 201 -10.68 -2.41 16.25
N SER A 202 -10.47 -1.16 15.85
CA SER A 202 -11.52 -0.20 15.54
C SER A 202 -11.20 0.42 14.20
N SER A 203 -12.17 0.44 13.29
CA SER A 203 -12.00 0.99 11.94
C SER A 203 -13.13 1.96 11.62
N SER A 204 -12.78 3.09 11.01
CA SER A 204 -13.74 4.08 10.52
C SER A 204 -13.41 4.43 9.07
N ARG A 205 -14.45 4.65 8.26
CA ARG A 205 -14.35 5.05 6.86
C ARG A 205 -15.10 6.36 6.63
N SER A 206 -14.61 7.20 5.73
CA SER A 206 -15.41 8.33 5.22
C SER A 206 -16.62 7.81 4.42
N PRO A 207 -17.72 8.57 4.30
CA PRO A 207 -18.88 8.18 3.48
C PRO A 207 -18.52 7.86 2.03
N THR A 208 -17.47 8.48 1.49
CA THR A 208 -16.96 8.29 0.12
C THR A 208 -15.91 7.18 0.02
N ASN A 209 -15.53 6.52 1.12
CA ASN A 209 -14.47 5.49 1.18
C ASN A 209 -13.08 5.94 0.67
N ASP A 210 -12.83 7.24 0.55
CA ASP A 210 -11.51 7.80 0.20
C ASP A 210 -10.62 8.05 1.42
N THR A 211 -11.14 7.93 2.65
CA THR A 211 -10.37 8.06 3.88
C THR A 211 -10.69 6.90 4.82
N ILE A 212 -9.66 6.23 5.31
CA ILE A 212 -9.76 5.12 6.27
C ILE A 212 -8.86 5.43 7.45
N LYS A 213 -9.40 5.28 8.66
CA LYS A 213 -8.63 5.33 9.90
C LYS A 213 -8.84 4.06 10.68
N ILE A 214 -7.76 3.45 11.13
CA ILE A 214 -7.79 2.21 11.90
C ILE A 214 -6.95 2.42 13.15
N VAL A 215 -7.49 2.00 14.28
CA VAL A 215 -6.78 1.89 15.54
C VAL A 215 -6.76 0.42 15.90
N CYS A 216 -5.57 -0.14 16.09
CA CYS A 216 -5.39 -1.57 16.32
C CYS A 216 -4.24 -1.86 17.27
N GLY A 217 -4.35 -2.98 17.98
CA GLY A 217 -3.33 -3.46 18.89
C GLY A 217 -3.87 -4.50 19.86
N GLY A 218 -3.27 -4.62 21.03
CA GLY A 218 -3.65 -5.53 22.10
C GLY A 218 -2.41 -6.06 22.81
N THR A 219 -2.49 -7.29 23.30
CA THR A 219 -1.33 -7.97 23.85
C THR A 219 -0.48 -8.55 22.73
N CYS A 220 0.22 -7.68 22.01
CA CYS A 220 1.00 -8.02 20.81
C CYS A 220 0.05 -8.44 19.68
N GLY A 221 -0.94 -7.58 19.46
CA GLY A 221 -1.97 -7.71 18.43
C GLY A 221 -1.64 -6.80 17.24
N TRP A 222 -2.06 -7.22 16.05
CA TRP A 222 -1.87 -6.47 14.81
C TRP A 222 -3.11 -6.59 13.93
N CYS A 223 -3.20 -5.71 12.93
CA CYS A 223 -4.24 -5.69 11.93
C CYS A 223 -3.68 -5.44 10.54
N SER A 224 -4.25 -6.11 9.55
CA SER A 224 -3.92 -5.91 8.12
C SER A 224 -5.17 -6.09 7.25
N PRO A 225 -5.14 -5.59 6.00
CA PRO A 225 -6.20 -5.84 5.03
C PRO A 225 -6.33 -7.34 4.71
N GLU A 226 -7.55 -7.88 4.81
CA GLU A 226 -7.86 -9.28 4.49
C GLU A 226 -7.70 -9.53 2.98
N GLY A 227 -6.84 -10.48 2.60
CA GLY A 227 -6.57 -10.82 1.19
C GLY A 227 -5.80 -9.74 0.40
N GLY A 228 -5.69 -8.51 0.92
CA GLY A 228 -4.95 -7.40 0.35
C GLY A 228 -5.73 -6.09 0.38
N LEU A 229 -5.05 -5.00 -0.02
CA LEU A 229 -5.67 -3.69 -0.13
C LEU A 229 -6.00 -3.42 -1.61
N PHE A 230 -7.29 -3.38 -1.91
CA PHE A 230 -7.81 -3.14 -3.26
C PHE A 230 -8.45 -1.75 -3.33
N LEU A 231 -8.20 -1.06 -4.43
CA LEU A 231 -8.76 0.26 -4.72
C LEU A 231 -9.78 0.17 -5.85
N GLU A 232 -10.63 1.18 -5.93
CA GLU A 232 -11.57 1.38 -7.03
C GLU A 232 -11.43 2.81 -7.54
N LEU A 233 -11.78 3.04 -8.81
CA LEU A 233 -11.94 4.40 -9.30
C LEU A 233 -13.10 5.06 -8.56
N LYS A 234 -12.90 6.32 -8.17
CA LYS A 234 -13.98 7.12 -7.60
C LYS A 234 -15.07 7.31 -8.66
N PRO A 235 -16.35 7.01 -8.34
CA PRO A 235 -17.47 7.20 -9.26
C PRO A 235 -17.63 8.62 -9.78
#